data_AF-A0A948ZM70-F1
#
_entry.id   AF-A0A948ZM70-F1
#
_cell.length_a   1.000
_cell.length_b   1.000
_cell.length_c   1.000
_cell.angle_alpha   90.00
_cell.angle_beta   90.00
_cell.angle_gamma   90.00
#
_symmetry.space_group_name_H-M   'P 1'
#
loop_
_entity.id
_entity.type
_entity.pdbx_description
1 polymer ?
#
loop_
_entity_poly.entity_id
_entity_poly.type
_entity_poly.pdbx_seq_one_letter_code
_entity_poly.pdbx_strand_id
1 'polypeptide(L)'
;MRLLAVMLPLLLSTAPSGGEPADVDRLRDDVARLMVELDSDSFEVRVRAAKRLEEMVAKPELGHFLAAEFRRVLLRTDVSFEVRKRLNRLRRKLPPTPAEPVGKVSPKKLDELVSQLDDDSYAVRLGAAERLDWMFGDPKLVYPLMERLKRRLADDGLTSESRRPVEAAWQRARVAWLTGDAVGTNSLPKISDEQIERWLDDLVRPGRPGEAAERELLDLLARDEYVPRLKRILSARLVRAAGGGAAARLQAMLDWTKPAMVAEFWHERRCLGEQHLLVGVPSQSPGAARPSHFDRIDDRVAHCASGNSLSPGDYPVSVAFPHPKVADDFFHLVNLPTPRRRMAYPYSTEIDDSKRLAAISRRTLERVLAEPRLLSESELVMLEGLDPAEVSRFAGKYFLLIDDGSIAATGPPRWGGRPSRFGMICARLAIDGTKDAMPGLAEAISKDRFMPPTVRAPYKLHLIAALSIAARDPWPRADDWLAGCIESNEPLVENGDDSSSSAQLGATAAAILLRRHDRKPTQFGLLPAADPLLNQIKLDGYRFDGDTARKEVAKWWAREKDLKKAP
;
A
#
# COMPACT_ATOMS: atom_id res chain seq x y z
N MET A 1 -32.27 15.72 -32.90
CA MET A 1 -31.92 17.14 -32.66
C MET A 1 -32.67 17.65 -31.44
N ARG A 2 -32.00 17.67 -30.29
CA ARG A 2 -32.18 18.55 -29.11
C ARG A 2 -31.29 17.97 -28.00
N LEU A 3 -30.10 18.55 -27.89
CA LEU A 3 -29.11 18.29 -26.83
C LEU A 3 -29.62 18.90 -25.53
N LEU A 4 -29.80 18.08 -24.49
CA LEU A 4 -29.99 18.52 -23.11
C LEU A 4 -28.65 18.37 -22.40
N ALA A 5 -27.97 19.51 -22.22
CA ALA A 5 -26.73 19.61 -21.48
C ALA A 5 -27.02 19.50 -19.98
N VAL A 6 -26.57 18.41 -19.36
CA VAL A 6 -26.56 18.24 -17.91
C VAL A 6 -25.28 18.89 -17.38
N MET A 7 -25.41 20.03 -16.71
CA MET A 7 -24.32 20.66 -15.97
C MET A 7 -24.04 19.86 -14.69
N LEU A 8 -22.87 19.21 -14.68
CA LEU A 8 -22.20 18.71 -13.47
C LEU A 8 -21.69 19.91 -12.65
N PRO A 9 -21.93 19.99 -11.33
CA PRO A 9 -21.17 20.91 -10.50
C PRO A 9 -19.77 20.31 -10.27
N LEU A 10 -18.74 20.97 -10.81
CA LEU A 10 -17.36 20.79 -10.36
C LEU A 10 -17.31 21.13 -8.87
N LEU A 11 -17.13 20.12 -8.03
CA LEU A 11 -16.63 20.29 -6.67
C LEU A 11 -15.17 20.75 -6.77
N LEU A 12 -14.98 22.07 -6.84
CA LEU A 12 -13.71 22.71 -6.56
C LEU A 12 -13.31 22.34 -5.12
N SER A 13 -12.28 21.50 -5.04
CA SER A 13 -11.51 21.27 -3.82
C SER A 13 -11.06 22.64 -3.29
N THR A 14 -11.61 23.06 -2.16
CA THR A 14 -11.12 24.22 -1.43
C THR A 14 -9.74 23.88 -0.89
N ALA A 15 -8.72 24.43 -1.55
CA ALA A 15 -7.36 24.49 -1.02
C ALA A 15 -7.39 25.14 0.38
N PRO A 16 -6.50 24.72 1.31
CA PRO A 16 -6.41 25.37 2.61
C PRO A 16 -6.10 26.86 2.41
N SER A 17 -6.85 27.70 3.11
CA SER A 17 -6.73 29.16 3.12
C SER A 17 -5.28 29.59 3.35
N GLY A 18 -4.79 30.47 2.47
CA GLY A 18 -3.41 30.94 2.45
C GLY A 18 -2.98 31.70 3.70
N GLY A 19 -1.85 31.29 4.25
CA GLY A 19 -0.96 32.21 4.95
C GLY A 19 -0.30 33.15 3.93
N GLU A 20 -0.08 34.41 4.31
CA GLU A 20 0.53 35.41 3.45
C GLU A 20 1.90 34.94 2.90
N PRO A 21 2.26 35.28 1.65
CA PRO A 21 3.54 34.89 1.05
C PRO A 21 4.76 35.32 1.88
N ALA A 22 4.64 36.39 2.68
CA ALA A 22 5.68 36.88 3.57
C ALA A 22 6.05 35.92 4.72
N ASP A 23 5.13 35.05 5.15
CA ASP A 23 5.38 34.11 6.25
C ASP A 23 6.17 32.88 5.76
N VAL A 24 5.90 32.43 4.52
CA VAL A 24 6.62 31.32 3.89
C VAL A 24 8.07 31.68 3.57
N ASP A 25 8.33 32.91 3.12
CA ASP A 25 9.70 33.35 2.82
C ASP A 25 10.54 33.49 4.09
N ARG A 26 9.97 34.04 5.17
CA ARG A 26 10.62 34.06 6.50
C ARG A 26 10.93 32.66 7.01
N LEU A 27 9.97 31.74 6.86
CA LEU A 27 10.16 30.34 7.24
C LEU A 27 11.29 29.69 6.42
N ARG A 28 11.41 30.01 5.12
CA ARG A 28 12.49 29.52 4.27
C ARG A 28 13.85 30.05 4.72
N ASP A 29 13.94 31.34 5.02
CA ASP A 29 15.17 31.96 5.51
C ASP A 29 15.60 31.38 6.87
N ASP A 30 14.64 31.15 7.76
CA ASP A 30 14.88 30.51 9.05
C ASP A 30 15.42 29.08 8.89
N VAL A 31 14.82 28.27 8.01
CA VAL A 31 15.31 26.91 7.72
C VAL A 31 16.70 26.95 7.09
N ALA A 32 16.94 27.84 6.13
CA ALA A 32 18.25 28.00 5.49
C ALA A 32 19.33 28.39 6.50
N ARG A 33 19.05 29.33 7.40
CA ARG A 33 19.95 29.70 8.49
C ARG A 33 20.27 28.52 9.40
N LEU A 34 19.25 27.79 9.85
CA LEU A 34 19.42 26.60 10.70
C LEU A 34 20.25 25.51 10.03
N MET A 35 20.14 25.36 8.72
CA MET A 35 20.94 24.41 7.94
C MET A 35 22.42 24.80 7.87
N VAL A 36 22.73 26.09 7.78
CA VAL A 36 24.11 26.59 7.87
C VAL A 36 24.65 26.42 9.28
N GLU A 37 23.86 26.75 10.31
CA GLU A 37 24.23 26.59 11.71
C GLU A 37 24.48 25.13 12.10
N LEU A 38 23.77 24.18 11.48
CA LEU A 38 24.03 22.75 11.64
C LEU A 38 25.45 22.32 11.22
N ASP A 39 26.10 23.10 10.35
CA ASP A 39 27.48 22.85 9.90
C ASP A 39 28.52 23.73 10.60
N SER A 40 28.12 24.48 11.63
CA SER A 40 29.03 25.35 12.38
C SER A 40 30.11 24.54 13.11
N ASP A 41 31.33 25.08 13.22
CA ASP A 41 32.39 24.49 14.05
C ASP A 41 32.01 24.48 15.55
N SER A 42 31.12 25.37 15.98
CA SER A 42 30.65 25.43 17.37
C SER A 42 29.62 24.34 17.69
N PHE A 43 29.97 23.46 18.62
CA PHE A 43 29.07 22.38 19.08
C PHE A 43 27.74 22.90 19.60
N GLU A 44 27.75 24.00 20.37
CA GLU A 44 26.54 24.59 20.95
C GLU A 44 25.58 25.11 19.88
N VAL A 45 26.14 25.72 18.82
CA VAL A 45 25.36 26.21 17.68
C VAL A 45 24.71 25.02 16.95
N ARG A 46 25.47 23.96 16.68
CA ARG A 46 24.94 22.74 16.03
C ARG A 46 23.81 22.08 16.83
N VAL A 47 23.93 22.02 18.16
CA VAL A 47 22.90 21.42 19.04
C VAL A 47 21.64 22.27 19.04
N ARG A 48 21.78 23.60 19.15
CA ARG A 48 20.65 24.52 19.13
C ARG A 48 19.88 24.46 17.80
N ALA A 49 20.61 24.48 16.68
CA ALA A 49 20.01 24.39 15.35
C ALA A 49 19.26 23.07 15.15
N ALA A 50 19.85 21.94 15.60
CA ALA A 50 19.21 20.63 15.52
C ALA A 50 17.91 20.55 16.33
N LYS A 51 17.93 21.03 17.58
CA LYS A 51 16.73 21.05 18.44
C LYS A 51 15.62 21.88 17.79
N ARG A 52 15.97 23.04 17.21
CA ARG A 52 14.99 23.90 16.55
C ARG A 52 14.36 23.22 15.32
N LEU A 53 15.15 22.52 14.51
CA LEU A 53 14.63 21.75 13.39
C LEU A 53 13.75 20.58 13.85
N GLU A 54 14.08 19.91 14.95
CA GLU A 54 13.24 18.85 15.54
C GLU A 54 11.88 19.39 16.00
N GLU A 55 11.85 20.57 16.63
CA GLU A 55 10.60 21.25 17.01
C GLU A 55 9.74 21.61 15.79
N MET A 56 10.36 22.04 14.69
CA MET A 56 9.64 22.34 13.44
C MET A 56 9.07 21.06 12.80
N VAL A 57 9.82 19.96 12.79
CA VAL A 57 9.37 18.67 12.25
C VAL A 57 8.19 18.09 13.03
N ALA A 58 8.06 18.41 14.32
CA ALA A 58 6.93 17.97 15.15
C ALA A 58 5.59 18.64 14.79
N LYS A 59 5.60 19.67 13.93
CA LYS A 59 4.42 20.41 13.49
C LYS A 59 3.90 19.86 12.17
N PRO A 60 2.76 19.13 12.14
CA PRO A 60 2.26 18.47 10.94
C PRO A 60 2.03 19.45 9.77
N GLU A 61 1.59 20.68 10.06
CA GLU A 61 1.33 21.74 9.08
C GLU A 61 2.58 22.18 8.31
N LEU A 62 3.79 21.98 8.85
CA LEU A 62 5.05 22.31 8.19
C LEU A 62 5.62 21.13 7.39
N GLY A 63 4.98 19.95 7.46
CA GLY A 63 5.55 18.68 7.01
C GLY A 63 6.01 18.69 5.56
N HIS A 64 5.14 19.08 4.63
CA HIS A 64 5.45 19.12 3.20
C HIS A 64 6.52 20.16 2.85
N PHE A 65 6.47 21.33 3.48
CA PHE A 65 7.44 22.41 3.28
C PHE A 65 8.85 21.98 3.72
N LEU A 66 8.98 21.47 4.94
CA LEU A 66 10.26 21.00 5.47
C LEU A 66 10.81 19.83 4.65
N ALA A 67 9.94 18.92 4.18
CA ALA A 67 10.36 17.81 3.34
C ALA A 67 10.99 18.28 2.02
N ALA A 68 10.40 19.32 1.40
CA ALA A 68 10.92 19.93 0.18
C ALA A 68 12.26 20.65 0.41
N GLU A 69 12.38 21.46 1.47
CA GLU A 69 13.62 22.18 1.77
C GLU A 69 14.77 21.23 2.16
N PHE A 70 14.48 20.19 2.95
CA PHE A 70 15.49 19.18 3.33
C PHE A 70 15.98 18.43 2.10
N ARG A 71 15.08 18.09 1.17
CA ARG A 71 15.46 17.49 -0.11
C ARG A 71 16.38 18.42 -0.90
N ARG A 72 16.03 19.71 -1.04
CA ARG A 72 16.84 20.69 -1.79
C ARG A 72 18.28 20.75 -1.27
N VAL A 73 18.48 20.72 0.05
CA VAL A 73 19.83 20.72 0.63
C VAL A 73 20.55 19.38 0.43
N LEU A 74 19.86 18.25 0.59
CA LEU A 74 20.46 16.93 0.37
C LEU A 74 20.93 16.71 -1.09
N LEU A 75 20.33 17.42 -2.07
CA LEU A 75 20.75 17.38 -3.49
C LEU A 75 22.04 18.13 -3.80
N ARG A 76 22.49 19.01 -2.92
CA ARG A 76 23.78 19.70 -3.08
C ARG A 76 24.92 18.74 -2.79
N THR A 77 26.09 18.91 -3.38
CA THR A 77 27.28 18.04 -3.17
C THR A 77 28.24 18.59 -2.11
N ASP A 78 28.12 19.87 -1.77
CA ASP A 78 28.97 20.60 -0.83
C ASP A 78 28.56 20.46 0.65
N VAL A 79 27.41 19.84 0.93
CA VAL A 79 26.90 19.65 2.29
C VAL A 79 27.69 18.56 3.02
N SER A 80 28.11 18.86 4.25
CA SER A 80 28.88 17.94 5.08
C SER A 80 28.12 16.66 5.43
N PHE A 81 28.88 15.61 5.77
CA PHE A 81 28.31 14.32 6.14
C PHE A 81 27.42 14.41 7.40
N GLU A 82 27.82 15.19 8.40
CA GLU A 82 27.08 15.31 9.65
C GLU A 82 25.70 15.95 9.43
N VAL A 83 25.65 17.03 8.64
CA VAL A 83 24.39 17.69 8.26
C VAL A 83 23.49 16.72 7.49
N ARG A 84 24.03 16.01 6.49
CA ARG A 84 23.25 15.00 5.72
C ARG A 84 22.67 13.92 6.60
N LYS A 85 23.46 13.35 7.52
CA LYS A 85 23.00 12.30 8.43
C LYS A 85 21.84 12.78 9.30
N ARG A 86 21.94 14.01 9.83
CA ARG A 86 20.88 14.63 10.65
C ARG A 86 19.63 14.91 9.82
N LEU A 87 19.76 15.55 8.65
CA LEU A 87 18.63 15.84 7.77
C LEU A 87 17.93 14.56 7.30
N ASN A 88 18.67 13.51 6.96
CA ASN A 88 18.09 12.21 6.59
C ASN A 88 17.30 11.57 7.74
N ARG A 89 17.78 11.68 8.99
CA ARG A 89 17.04 11.21 10.17
C ARG A 89 15.73 11.98 10.36
N LEU A 90 15.74 13.29 10.16
CA LEU A 90 14.53 14.12 10.29
C LEU A 90 13.55 13.90 9.13
N ARG A 91 14.04 13.79 7.89
CA ARG A 91 13.25 13.52 6.67
C ARG A 91 12.38 12.27 6.80
N ARG A 92 12.84 11.24 7.52
CA ARG A 92 12.07 10.00 7.77
C ARG A 92 10.77 10.21 8.57
N LYS A 93 10.64 11.34 9.28
CA LYS A 93 9.43 11.70 10.04
C LYS A 93 8.48 12.60 9.25
N LEU A 94 8.87 13.02 8.06
CA LEU A 94 8.13 13.97 7.23
C LEU A 94 7.35 13.24 6.13
N PRO A 95 6.26 13.82 5.61
CA PRO A 95 5.53 13.24 4.49
C PRO A 95 6.41 13.14 3.23
N PRO A 96 6.19 12.13 2.37
CA PRO A 96 6.93 12.00 1.12
C PRO A 96 6.66 13.20 0.21
N THR A 97 7.72 13.84 -0.29
CA THR A 97 7.59 14.93 -1.27
C THR A 97 7.51 14.33 -2.69
N PRO A 98 6.55 14.75 -3.53
CA PRO A 98 6.57 14.39 -4.95
C PRO A 98 7.88 14.86 -5.60
N ALA A 99 8.39 14.10 -6.58
CA ALA A 99 9.59 14.50 -7.32
C ALA A 99 9.23 15.70 -8.22
N GLU A 100 9.87 16.85 -7.99
CA GLU A 100 9.80 17.96 -8.94
C GLU A 100 10.55 17.60 -10.22
N PRO A 101 10.05 18.02 -11.41
CA PRO A 101 10.73 17.78 -12.67
C PRO A 101 12.11 18.44 -12.65
N VAL A 102 13.13 17.67 -13.04
CA VAL A 102 14.55 18.05 -12.96
C VAL A 102 14.89 19.22 -13.90
N GLY A 103 14.08 19.42 -14.94
CA GLY A 103 14.34 20.37 -16.01
C GLY A 103 15.35 19.84 -17.03
N LYS A 104 15.87 20.72 -17.90
CA LYS A 104 16.87 20.34 -18.91
C LYS A 104 18.24 20.17 -18.26
N VAL A 105 18.79 18.96 -18.29
CA VAL A 105 20.16 18.67 -17.83
C VAL A 105 21.06 18.42 -19.05
N SER A 106 22.24 19.04 -19.07
CA SER A 106 23.19 18.84 -20.17
C SER A 106 23.87 17.45 -20.08
N PRO A 107 24.24 16.84 -21.23
CA PRO A 107 25.00 15.58 -21.25
C PRO A 107 26.25 15.62 -20.38
N LYS A 108 27.02 16.71 -20.45
CA LYS A 108 28.21 16.93 -19.63
C LYS A 108 27.90 16.86 -18.14
N LYS A 109 26.77 17.43 -17.70
CA LYS A 109 26.40 17.43 -16.29
C LYS A 109 26.02 16.04 -15.79
N LEU A 110 25.43 15.21 -16.65
CA LEU A 110 25.15 13.81 -16.33
C LEU A 110 26.45 13.00 -16.24
N ASP A 111 27.42 13.24 -17.13
CA ASP A 111 28.72 12.56 -17.09
C ASP A 111 29.50 12.95 -15.82
N GLU A 112 29.54 14.24 -15.47
CA GLU A 112 30.11 14.73 -14.20
C GLU A 112 29.47 14.08 -12.97
N LEU A 113 28.14 13.91 -12.98
CA LEU A 113 27.42 13.32 -11.85
C LEU A 113 27.76 11.83 -11.68
N VAL A 114 27.94 11.10 -12.77
CA VAL A 114 28.34 9.69 -12.72
C VAL A 114 29.79 9.53 -12.25
N SER A 115 30.70 10.41 -12.65
CA SER A 115 32.09 10.38 -12.15
C SER A 115 32.20 10.76 -10.67
N GLN A 116 31.23 11.51 -10.12
CA GLN A 116 31.23 11.85 -8.70
C GLN A 116 30.87 10.66 -7.79
N LEU A 117 30.38 9.54 -8.34
CA LEU A 117 30.08 8.34 -7.55
C LEU A 117 31.34 7.63 -7.04
N ASP A 118 32.49 7.90 -7.62
CA ASP A 118 33.78 7.38 -7.21
C ASP A 118 34.80 8.47 -6.82
N ASP A 119 34.31 9.67 -6.52
CA ASP A 119 35.11 10.76 -5.97
C ASP A 119 35.77 10.37 -4.64
N ASP A 120 36.96 10.88 -4.33
CA ASP A 120 37.66 10.61 -3.06
C ASP A 120 36.85 11.10 -1.84
N SER A 121 36.07 12.17 -2.01
CA SER A 121 35.22 12.73 -0.97
C SER A 121 33.93 11.92 -0.78
N TYR A 122 33.77 11.32 0.39
CA TYR A 122 32.56 10.60 0.77
C TYR A 122 31.29 11.47 0.67
N ALA A 123 31.38 12.76 1.01
CA ALA A 123 30.26 13.68 0.92
C ALA A 123 29.82 13.96 -0.53
N VAL A 124 30.78 14.03 -1.45
CA VAL A 124 30.52 14.17 -2.89
C VAL A 124 29.83 12.91 -3.43
N ARG A 125 30.33 11.72 -3.10
CA ARG A 125 29.71 10.44 -3.49
C ARG A 125 28.25 10.35 -3.03
N LEU A 126 27.98 10.72 -1.77
CA LEU A 126 26.63 10.66 -1.22
C LEU A 126 25.69 11.69 -1.85
N GLY A 127 26.18 12.92 -2.09
CA GLY A 127 25.41 13.95 -2.80
C GLY A 127 25.10 13.57 -4.24
N ALA A 128 26.07 12.94 -4.94
CA ALA A 128 25.88 12.44 -6.29
C ALA A 128 24.82 11.34 -6.35
N ALA A 129 24.86 10.38 -5.41
CA ALA A 129 23.87 9.32 -5.30
C ALA A 129 22.44 9.85 -5.05
N GLU A 130 22.24 10.78 -4.09
CA GLU A 130 20.92 11.38 -3.83
C GLU A 130 20.42 12.18 -5.05
N ARG A 131 21.32 12.86 -5.77
CA ARG A 131 20.96 13.60 -6.98
C ARG A 131 20.58 12.69 -8.13
N LEU A 132 21.25 11.55 -8.29
CA LEU A 132 20.84 10.52 -9.25
C LEU A 132 19.47 9.95 -8.90
N ASP A 133 19.24 9.64 -7.62
CA ASP A 133 17.96 9.09 -7.17
C ASP A 133 16.80 10.06 -7.43
N TRP A 134 17.03 11.36 -7.25
CA TRP A 134 16.07 12.38 -7.66
C TRP A 134 15.88 12.42 -9.18
N MET A 135 16.96 12.32 -9.97
CA MET A 135 16.87 12.29 -11.43
C MET A 135 16.18 11.04 -11.99
N PHE A 136 16.24 9.91 -11.28
CA PHE A 136 15.49 8.71 -11.65
C PHE A 136 13.97 8.90 -11.53
N GLY A 137 13.53 9.93 -10.79
CA GLY A 137 12.13 10.37 -10.77
C GLY A 137 11.68 11.06 -12.06
N ASP A 138 12.58 11.47 -12.95
CA ASP A 138 12.25 12.02 -14.27
C ASP A 138 12.41 10.95 -15.37
N PRO A 139 11.32 10.43 -15.94
CA PRO A 139 11.35 9.40 -16.99
C PRO A 139 12.27 9.73 -18.17
N LYS A 140 12.48 11.03 -18.47
CA LYS A 140 13.31 11.45 -19.60
C LYS A 140 14.80 11.24 -19.36
N LEU A 141 15.23 11.22 -18.10
CA LEU A 141 16.64 11.12 -17.70
C LEU A 141 17.08 9.70 -17.35
N VAL A 142 16.13 8.82 -17.01
CA VAL A 142 16.41 7.45 -16.55
C VAL A 142 17.32 6.68 -17.52
N TYR A 143 16.91 6.53 -18.78
CA TYR A 143 17.70 5.77 -19.76
C TYR A 143 19.06 6.42 -20.09
N PRO A 144 19.15 7.74 -20.36
CA PRO A 144 20.42 8.42 -20.54
C PRO A 144 21.41 8.27 -19.37
N LEU A 145 20.91 8.19 -18.14
CA LEU A 145 21.72 7.93 -16.94
C LEU A 145 22.12 6.46 -16.85
N MET A 146 21.19 5.52 -17.11
CA MET A 146 21.46 4.09 -17.12
C MET A 146 22.60 3.74 -18.10
N GLU A 147 22.57 4.28 -19.33
CA GLU A 147 23.64 4.10 -20.34
C GLU A 147 24.99 4.65 -19.89
N ARG A 148 25.03 5.78 -19.17
CA ARG A 148 26.27 6.33 -18.59
C ARG A 148 26.83 5.45 -17.50
N LEU A 149 25.97 4.96 -16.62
CA LEU A 149 26.35 4.04 -15.55
C LEU A 149 26.88 2.72 -16.12
N LYS A 150 26.26 2.17 -17.18
CA LYS A 150 26.77 0.99 -17.90
C LYS A 150 28.17 1.24 -18.49
N ARG A 151 28.37 2.39 -19.16
CA ARG A 151 29.71 2.77 -19.67
C ARG A 151 30.75 2.89 -18.56
N ARG A 152 30.38 3.45 -17.40
CA ARG A 152 31.28 3.55 -16.25
C ARG A 152 31.62 2.17 -15.66
N LEU A 153 30.66 1.24 -15.59
CA LEU A 153 30.90 -0.13 -15.11
C LEU A 153 31.84 -0.93 -16.03
N ALA A 154 31.80 -0.65 -17.33
CA ALA A 154 32.66 -1.25 -18.34
C ALA A 154 34.07 -0.64 -18.40
N ASP A 155 34.36 0.40 -17.61
CA ASP A 155 35.68 1.02 -17.52
C ASP A 155 36.64 0.11 -16.72
N ASP A 156 37.72 -0.33 -17.37
CA ASP A 156 38.76 -1.16 -16.75
C ASP A 156 39.52 -0.40 -15.64
N GLY A 157 39.49 0.94 -15.65
CA GLY A 157 40.08 1.78 -14.61
C GLY A 157 39.27 1.84 -13.31
N LEU A 158 38.05 1.28 -13.28
CA LEU A 158 37.20 1.32 -12.10
C LEU A 158 37.61 0.24 -11.09
N THR A 159 38.10 0.68 -9.92
CA THR A 159 38.49 -0.24 -8.83
C THR A 159 37.29 -1.04 -8.32
N SER A 160 37.55 -2.18 -7.68
CA SER A 160 36.49 -3.01 -7.08
C SER A 160 35.67 -2.28 -6.01
N GLU A 161 36.29 -1.36 -5.26
CA GLU A 161 35.61 -0.54 -4.26
C GLU A 161 34.69 0.50 -4.91
N SER A 162 35.18 1.17 -5.95
CA SER A 162 34.44 2.17 -6.72
C SER A 162 33.34 1.57 -7.60
N ARG A 163 33.44 0.28 -7.95
CA ARG A 163 32.42 -0.42 -8.75
C ARG A 163 31.10 -0.59 -8.01
N ARG A 164 31.12 -0.86 -6.69
CA ARG A 164 29.92 -1.08 -5.87
C ARG A 164 28.90 0.09 -5.91
N PRO A 165 29.27 1.36 -5.65
CA PRO A 165 28.32 2.47 -5.68
C PRO A 165 27.76 2.72 -7.09
N VAL A 166 28.58 2.53 -8.13
CA VAL A 166 28.14 2.65 -9.53
C VAL A 166 27.14 1.55 -9.90
N GLU A 167 27.41 0.31 -9.48
CA GLU A 167 26.51 -0.82 -9.69
C GLU A 167 25.18 -0.65 -8.95
N ALA A 168 25.22 -0.17 -7.70
CA ALA A 168 24.03 0.15 -6.94
C ALA A 168 23.21 1.27 -7.61
N ALA A 169 23.85 2.31 -8.15
CA ALA A 169 23.18 3.37 -8.89
C ALA A 169 22.60 2.85 -10.22
N TRP A 170 23.31 1.98 -10.94
CA TRP A 170 22.81 1.34 -12.15
C TRP A 170 21.58 0.47 -11.88
N GLN A 171 21.60 -0.34 -10.82
CA GLN A 171 20.44 -1.14 -10.40
C GLN A 171 19.23 -0.24 -10.14
N ARG A 172 19.38 0.86 -9.40
CA ARG A 172 18.27 1.81 -9.15
C ARG A 172 17.77 2.48 -10.43
N ALA A 173 18.66 2.88 -11.33
CA ALA A 173 18.29 3.41 -12.65
C ALA A 173 17.48 2.38 -13.47
N ARG A 174 17.92 1.12 -13.45
CA ARG A 174 17.27 0.01 -14.14
C ARG A 174 15.90 -0.28 -13.56
N VAL A 175 15.73 -0.24 -12.23
CA VAL A 175 14.41 -0.37 -11.58
C VAL A 175 13.49 0.75 -12.02
N ALA A 176 13.94 2.00 -11.96
CA ALA A 176 13.15 3.15 -12.41
C ALA A 176 12.74 3.03 -13.89
N TRP A 177 13.63 2.48 -14.73
CA TRP A 177 13.37 2.23 -16.14
C TRP A 177 12.34 1.10 -16.35
N LEU A 178 12.50 -0.02 -15.65
CA LEU A 178 11.61 -1.18 -15.75
C LEU A 178 10.20 -0.87 -15.25
N THR A 179 10.08 -0.09 -14.17
CA THR A 179 8.81 0.22 -13.48
C THR A 179 8.12 1.49 -13.96
N GLY A 180 8.84 2.45 -14.55
CA GLY A 180 8.29 3.73 -14.99
C GLY A 180 7.77 3.76 -16.42
N ASP A 181 7.07 4.84 -16.80
CA ASP A 181 6.52 5.02 -18.16
C ASP A 181 7.59 5.43 -19.21
N ALA A 182 8.86 5.50 -18.81
CA ALA A 182 9.99 6.02 -19.60
C ALA A 182 10.26 5.27 -20.92
N VAL A 183 9.90 3.98 -21.02
CA VAL A 183 10.20 3.16 -22.21
C VAL A 183 9.40 3.59 -23.43
N GLY A 184 8.20 4.15 -23.25
CA GLY A 184 7.36 4.61 -24.37
C GLY A 184 7.61 6.05 -24.82
N THR A 185 8.34 6.84 -24.03
CA THR A 185 8.41 8.31 -24.21
C THR A 185 9.70 8.80 -24.89
N ASN A 186 10.74 7.97 -24.97
CA ASN A 186 12.02 8.32 -25.60
C ASN A 186 12.37 7.34 -26.73
N SER A 187 12.86 7.85 -27.87
CA SER A 187 13.42 6.99 -28.92
C SER A 187 14.72 6.35 -28.45
N LEU A 188 14.65 5.12 -27.94
CA LEU A 188 15.83 4.35 -27.56
C LEU A 188 16.67 4.00 -28.81
N PRO A 189 18.01 3.92 -28.71
CA PRO A 189 18.87 3.55 -29.83
C PRO A 189 18.43 2.23 -30.47
N LYS A 190 18.49 2.16 -31.80
CA LYS A 190 18.26 0.90 -32.52
C LYS A 190 19.46 -0.03 -32.35
N ILE A 191 19.19 -1.31 -32.13
CA ILE A 191 20.22 -2.34 -31.98
C ILE A 191 20.25 -3.23 -33.24
N SER A 192 21.45 -3.38 -33.80
CA SER A 192 21.73 -4.19 -34.99
C SER A 192 21.79 -5.69 -34.68
N ASP A 193 21.65 -6.56 -35.70
CA ASP A 193 21.82 -8.01 -35.50
C ASP A 193 23.26 -8.31 -35.10
N GLU A 194 24.24 -7.62 -35.69
CA GLU A 194 25.66 -7.79 -35.37
C GLU A 194 25.99 -7.45 -33.91
N GLN A 195 25.26 -6.50 -33.30
CA GLN A 195 25.37 -6.23 -31.86
C GLN A 195 24.79 -7.37 -31.03
N ILE A 196 23.61 -7.86 -31.38
CA ILE A 196 22.94 -8.96 -30.69
C ILE A 196 23.80 -10.24 -30.73
N GLU A 197 24.31 -10.58 -31.92
CA GLU A 197 25.15 -11.77 -32.11
C GLU A 197 26.44 -11.68 -31.29
N ARG A 198 27.08 -10.49 -31.21
CA ARG A 198 28.25 -10.27 -30.35
C ARG A 198 27.95 -10.50 -28.87
N TRP A 199 26.83 -9.98 -28.36
CA TRP A 199 26.43 -10.23 -26.97
C TRP A 199 26.14 -11.71 -26.72
N LEU A 200 25.51 -12.40 -27.67
CA LEU A 200 25.26 -13.84 -27.54
C LEU A 200 26.56 -14.66 -27.58
N ASP A 201 27.54 -14.27 -28.37
CA ASP A 201 28.88 -14.89 -28.38
C ASP A 201 29.60 -14.69 -27.06
N ASP A 202 29.55 -13.48 -26.50
CA ASP A 202 30.16 -13.17 -25.21
C ASP A 202 29.44 -13.89 -24.05
N LEU A 203 28.11 -14.06 -24.10
CA LEU A 203 27.33 -14.78 -23.10
C LEU A 203 27.75 -16.26 -22.99
N VAL A 204 28.01 -16.91 -24.12
CA VAL A 204 28.36 -18.35 -24.16
C VAL A 204 29.86 -18.61 -24.09
N ARG A 205 30.71 -17.57 -24.12
CA ARG A 205 32.17 -17.73 -24.12
C ARG A 205 32.64 -18.37 -22.79
N PRO A 206 33.40 -19.47 -22.84
CA PRO A 206 33.95 -20.10 -21.64
C PRO A 206 35.03 -19.24 -21.00
N GLY A 207 35.13 -19.24 -19.67
CA GLY A 207 36.21 -18.58 -18.92
C GLY A 207 36.12 -17.05 -18.80
N ARG A 208 35.13 -16.39 -19.40
CA ARG A 208 34.82 -14.96 -19.15
C ARG A 208 33.50 -14.80 -18.40
N PRO A 209 33.39 -13.82 -17.49
CA PRO A 209 32.10 -13.45 -16.93
C PRO A 209 31.23 -12.82 -18.04
N GLY A 210 30.15 -13.52 -18.41
CA GLY A 210 29.19 -13.08 -19.43
C GLY A 210 28.20 -12.02 -18.94
N GLU A 211 28.40 -11.47 -17.74
CA GLU A 211 27.44 -10.61 -17.05
C GLU A 211 27.11 -9.35 -17.83
N ALA A 212 28.09 -8.70 -18.46
CA ALA A 212 27.84 -7.49 -19.25
C ALA A 212 26.94 -7.79 -20.46
N ALA A 213 27.21 -8.90 -21.16
CA ALA A 213 26.38 -9.34 -22.28
C ALA A 213 24.99 -9.78 -21.82
N GLU A 214 24.89 -10.47 -20.68
CA GLU A 214 23.62 -10.83 -20.07
C GLU A 214 22.77 -9.60 -19.74
N ARG A 215 23.37 -8.57 -19.12
CA ARG A 215 22.70 -7.29 -18.83
C ARG A 215 22.16 -6.64 -20.09
N GLU A 216 22.97 -6.54 -21.16
CA GLU A 216 22.51 -5.94 -22.43
C GLU A 216 21.39 -6.76 -23.07
N LEU A 217 21.44 -8.09 -23.02
CA LEU A 217 20.39 -8.96 -23.54
C LEU A 217 19.10 -8.88 -22.72
N LEU A 218 19.18 -8.78 -21.39
CA LEU A 218 18.02 -8.58 -20.51
C LEU A 218 17.39 -7.20 -20.72
N ASP A 219 18.20 -6.15 -20.85
CA ASP A 219 17.71 -4.81 -21.17
C ASP A 219 17.08 -4.79 -22.58
N LEU A 220 17.62 -5.55 -23.54
CA LEU A 220 16.99 -5.71 -24.85
C LEU A 220 15.64 -6.45 -24.75
N LEU A 221 15.53 -7.49 -23.92
CA LEU A 221 14.28 -8.21 -23.68
C LEU A 221 13.23 -7.36 -22.94
N ALA A 222 13.65 -6.38 -22.16
CA ALA A 222 12.74 -5.42 -21.55
C ALA A 222 12.11 -4.45 -22.57
N ARG A 223 12.58 -4.46 -23.82
CA ARG A 223 12.01 -3.73 -24.96
C ARG A 223 11.16 -4.69 -25.80
N ASP A 224 9.84 -4.61 -25.62
CA ASP A 224 8.87 -5.55 -26.21
C ASP A 224 9.05 -5.71 -27.74
N GLU A 225 9.49 -4.67 -28.45
CA GLU A 225 9.74 -4.72 -29.89
C GLU A 225 10.88 -5.65 -30.32
N TYR A 226 11.82 -5.99 -29.43
CA TYR A 226 12.94 -6.90 -29.72
C TYR A 226 12.66 -8.35 -29.30
N VAL A 227 11.62 -8.61 -28.50
CA VAL A 227 11.34 -9.95 -27.97
C VAL A 227 11.16 -10.99 -29.08
N PRO A 228 10.35 -10.77 -30.14
CA PRO A 228 10.21 -11.75 -31.22
C PRO A 228 11.53 -12.01 -31.96
N ARG A 229 12.32 -10.95 -32.19
CA ARG A 229 13.61 -11.03 -32.87
C ARG A 229 14.61 -11.85 -32.08
N LEU A 230 14.77 -11.55 -30.78
CA LEU A 230 15.73 -12.25 -29.94
C LEU A 230 15.32 -13.70 -29.67
N LYS A 231 14.02 -13.96 -29.47
CA LYS A 231 13.48 -15.33 -29.33
C LYS A 231 13.90 -16.22 -30.51
N ARG A 232 13.73 -15.73 -31.74
CA ARG A 232 14.12 -16.45 -32.96
C ARG A 232 15.63 -16.77 -32.98
N ILE A 233 16.49 -15.80 -32.67
CA ILE A 233 17.95 -15.97 -32.68
C ILE A 233 18.38 -16.97 -31.59
N LEU A 234 17.84 -16.83 -30.37
CA LEU A 234 18.10 -17.73 -29.24
C LEU A 234 17.70 -19.18 -29.57
N SER A 235 16.50 -19.40 -30.11
CA SER A 235 16.05 -20.73 -30.51
C SER A 235 16.96 -21.35 -31.58
N ALA A 236 17.35 -20.58 -32.60
CA ALA A 236 18.26 -21.07 -33.65
C ALA A 236 19.67 -21.40 -33.14
N ARG A 237 20.18 -20.64 -32.15
CA ARG A 237 21.48 -20.92 -31.51
C ARG A 237 21.40 -22.11 -30.57
N LEU A 238 20.32 -22.26 -29.81
CA LEU A 238 20.14 -23.37 -28.87
C LEU A 238 20.14 -24.73 -29.58
N VAL A 239 19.51 -24.84 -30.76
CA VAL A 239 19.54 -26.06 -31.59
C VAL A 239 20.96 -26.46 -32.00
N ARG A 240 21.87 -25.48 -32.14
CA ARG A 240 23.26 -25.66 -32.57
C ARG A 240 24.25 -25.78 -31.40
N ALA A 241 23.81 -25.55 -30.17
CA ALA A 241 24.69 -25.51 -29.01
C ALA A 241 25.11 -26.93 -28.59
N ALA A 242 26.40 -27.26 -28.75
CA ALA A 242 26.94 -28.60 -28.44
C ALA A 242 27.38 -28.79 -26.97
N GLY A 243 27.41 -27.74 -26.15
CA GLY A 243 27.90 -27.78 -24.76
C GLY A 243 26.84 -27.42 -23.71
N GLY A 244 26.75 -28.20 -22.63
CA GLY A 244 25.70 -28.07 -21.60
C GLY A 244 25.64 -26.70 -20.92
N GLY A 245 26.78 -26.08 -20.61
CA GLY A 245 26.82 -24.76 -19.97
C GLY A 245 26.35 -23.62 -20.88
N ALA A 246 26.72 -23.65 -22.16
CA ALA A 246 26.27 -22.67 -23.14
C ALA A 246 24.78 -22.83 -23.45
N ALA A 247 24.32 -24.08 -23.63
CA ALA A 247 22.92 -24.39 -23.84
C ALA A 247 22.06 -23.93 -22.65
N ALA A 248 22.51 -24.15 -21.41
CA ALA A 248 21.82 -23.70 -20.20
C ALA A 248 21.67 -22.16 -20.14
N ARG A 249 22.72 -21.40 -20.46
CA ARG A 249 22.66 -19.92 -20.51
C ARG A 249 21.71 -19.41 -21.59
N LEU A 250 21.75 -20.01 -22.78
CA LEU A 250 20.84 -19.67 -23.88
C LEU A 250 19.39 -20.01 -23.53
N GLN A 251 19.15 -21.16 -22.88
CA GLN A 251 17.82 -21.56 -22.41
C GLN A 251 17.29 -20.61 -21.35
N ALA A 252 18.12 -20.20 -20.38
CA ALA A 252 17.75 -19.23 -19.36
C ALA A 252 17.32 -17.89 -19.98
N MET A 253 18.05 -17.42 -21.01
CA MET A 253 17.68 -16.21 -21.75
C MET A 253 16.37 -16.40 -22.54
N LEU A 254 16.17 -17.58 -23.15
CA LEU A 254 14.94 -17.90 -23.88
C LEU A 254 13.72 -17.97 -22.95
N ASP A 255 13.90 -18.45 -21.72
CA ASP A 255 12.82 -18.56 -20.73
C ASP A 255 12.26 -17.20 -20.30
N TRP A 256 13.05 -16.11 -20.40
CA TRP A 256 12.54 -14.75 -20.19
C TRP A 256 11.50 -14.34 -21.24
N THR A 257 11.55 -14.92 -22.44
CA THR A 257 10.59 -14.61 -23.54
C THR A 257 9.25 -15.31 -23.38
N LYS A 258 9.12 -16.21 -22.40
CA LYS A 258 7.88 -16.94 -22.13
C LYS A 258 6.99 -16.11 -21.21
N PRO A 259 5.66 -16.12 -21.45
CA PRO A 259 4.72 -15.53 -20.50
C PRO A 259 4.87 -16.20 -19.14
N ALA A 260 4.77 -15.40 -18.09
CA ALA A 260 4.96 -15.85 -16.72
C ALA A 260 3.86 -15.29 -15.82
N MET A 261 3.81 -15.83 -14.61
CA MET A 261 2.97 -15.32 -13.54
C MET A 261 3.64 -15.55 -12.20
N VAL A 262 3.14 -14.85 -11.18
CA VAL A 262 3.47 -15.15 -9.79
C VAL A 262 2.18 -15.43 -9.04
N ALA A 263 2.18 -16.50 -8.26
CA ALA A 263 1.18 -16.76 -7.26
C ALA A 263 1.73 -16.36 -5.89
N GLU A 264 1.12 -15.34 -5.27
CA GLU A 264 1.43 -14.89 -3.92
C GLU A 264 0.47 -15.51 -2.93
N PHE A 265 1.01 -15.97 -1.80
CA PHE A 265 0.25 -16.48 -0.66
C PHE A 265 0.32 -15.49 0.51
N TRP A 266 -0.85 -15.05 0.96
CA TRP A 266 -0.99 -14.06 2.00
C TRP A 266 -1.69 -14.66 3.23
N HIS A 267 -1.07 -14.47 4.39
CA HIS A 267 -1.54 -14.94 5.69
C HIS A 267 -1.24 -13.87 6.72
N GLU A 268 -2.19 -13.61 7.64
CA GLU A 268 -2.05 -12.59 8.68
C GLU A 268 -1.52 -11.24 8.15
N ARG A 269 -2.03 -10.81 6.97
CA ARG A 269 -1.68 -9.54 6.30
C ARG A 269 -0.22 -9.45 5.83
N ARG A 270 0.47 -10.58 5.69
CA ARG A 270 1.85 -10.66 5.19
C ARG A 270 1.95 -11.61 4.01
N CYS A 271 2.85 -11.30 3.09
CA CYS A 271 3.17 -12.22 2.00
C CYS A 271 4.16 -13.28 2.53
N LEU A 272 3.68 -14.52 2.70
CA LEU A 272 4.51 -15.60 3.25
C LEU A 272 5.24 -16.40 2.19
N GLY A 273 4.80 -16.31 0.92
CA GLY A 273 5.43 -17.07 -0.14
C GLY A 273 5.03 -16.59 -1.52
N GLU A 274 5.98 -16.75 -2.44
CA GLU A 274 5.80 -16.48 -3.85
C GLU A 274 6.17 -17.73 -4.66
N GLN A 275 5.35 -18.05 -5.66
CA GLN A 275 5.66 -19.10 -6.62
C GLN A 275 5.72 -18.48 -8.02
N HIS A 276 6.92 -18.43 -8.60
CA HIS A 276 7.15 -18.00 -9.97
C HIS A 276 6.86 -19.15 -10.93
N LEU A 277 5.96 -18.92 -11.88
CA LEU A 277 5.50 -19.93 -12.82
C LEU A 277 5.62 -19.43 -14.27
N LEU A 278 6.05 -20.32 -15.15
CA LEU A 278 5.95 -20.11 -16.59
C LEU A 278 4.59 -20.61 -17.07
N VAL A 279 3.89 -19.81 -17.86
CA VAL A 279 2.57 -20.17 -18.39
C VAL A 279 2.74 -21.19 -19.52
N GLY A 280 1.95 -22.26 -19.49
CA GLY A 280 2.04 -23.41 -20.39
C GLY A 280 3.17 -24.39 -20.07
N VAL A 281 3.84 -24.23 -18.92
CA VAL A 281 4.93 -25.13 -18.49
C VAL A 281 4.61 -25.67 -17.09
N PRO A 282 4.32 -26.96 -16.94
CA PRO A 282 4.12 -27.57 -15.62
C PRO A 282 5.37 -27.41 -14.75
N SER A 283 5.19 -26.96 -13.51
CA SER A 283 6.26 -26.81 -12.53
C SER A 283 5.96 -27.63 -11.28
N GLN A 284 6.89 -28.50 -10.88
CA GLN A 284 6.73 -29.36 -9.71
C GLN A 284 7.78 -29.02 -8.66
N SER A 285 7.34 -28.37 -7.58
CA SER A 285 8.18 -28.14 -6.41
C SER A 285 8.54 -29.47 -5.73
N PRO A 286 9.73 -29.59 -5.12
CA PRO A 286 10.08 -30.78 -4.34
C PRO A 286 9.01 -31.13 -3.30
N GLY A 287 8.56 -32.38 -3.29
CA GLY A 287 7.51 -32.86 -2.37
C GLY A 287 6.06 -32.53 -2.78
N ALA A 288 5.83 -31.81 -3.88
CA ALA A 288 4.47 -31.55 -4.38
C ALA A 288 3.87 -32.81 -5.02
N ALA A 289 2.65 -33.17 -4.61
CA ALA A 289 1.94 -34.34 -5.14
C ALA A 289 1.55 -34.18 -6.62
N ARG A 290 1.36 -32.94 -7.09
CA ARG A 290 1.02 -32.60 -8.47
C ARG A 290 1.77 -31.34 -8.93
N PRO A 291 2.10 -31.22 -10.22
CA PRO A 291 2.66 -30.00 -10.75
C PRO A 291 1.63 -28.86 -10.69
N SER A 292 2.12 -27.65 -10.41
CA SER A 292 1.39 -26.41 -10.62
C SER A 292 1.50 -26.04 -12.09
N HIS A 293 0.38 -25.98 -12.79
CA HIS A 293 0.32 -25.71 -14.22
C HIS A 293 -0.84 -24.77 -14.52
N PHE A 294 -0.49 -23.58 -14.98
CA PHE A 294 -1.42 -22.64 -15.60
C PHE A 294 -1.13 -22.61 -17.09
N ASP A 295 -2.11 -22.97 -17.91
CA ASP A 295 -1.94 -23.04 -19.37
C ASP A 295 -2.25 -21.70 -20.04
N ARG A 296 -3.04 -20.84 -19.40
CA ARG A 296 -3.44 -19.51 -19.89
C ARG A 296 -3.58 -18.50 -18.75
N ILE A 297 -3.22 -17.26 -19.02
CA ILE A 297 -3.47 -16.11 -18.14
C ILE A 297 -3.65 -14.83 -18.98
N ASP A 298 -4.53 -13.95 -18.51
CA ASP A 298 -4.63 -12.56 -18.93
C ASP A 298 -4.75 -11.63 -17.70
N ASP A 299 -5.01 -10.34 -17.90
CA ASP A 299 -5.09 -9.37 -16.81
C ASP A 299 -6.32 -9.54 -15.89
N ARG A 300 -7.24 -10.46 -16.21
CA ARG A 300 -8.48 -10.71 -15.44
C ARG A 300 -8.55 -12.12 -14.89
N VAL A 301 -8.10 -13.12 -15.65
CA VAL A 301 -8.30 -14.54 -15.37
C VAL A 301 -7.04 -15.35 -15.66
N ALA A 302 -6.74 -16.30 -14.77
CA ALA A 302 -5.76 -17.35 -14.95
C ALA A 302 -6.46 -18.71 -14.91
N HIS A 303 -6.18 -19.59 -15.88
CA HIS A 303 -6.70 -20.96 -15.89
C HIS A 303 -5.68 -21.91 -15.26
N CYS A 304 -6.04 -22.50 -14.12
CA CYS A 304 -5.28 -23.56 -13.47
C CYS A 304 -5.70 -24.89 -14.10
N ALA A 305 -4.80 -25.53 -14.85
CA ALA A 305 -5.03 -26.86 -15.41
C ALA A 305 -4.74 -27.96 -14.36
N SER A 306 -3.74 -27.74 -13.51
CA SER A 306 -3.44 -28.59 -12.36
C SER A 306 -2.74 -27.81 -11.25
N GLY A 307 -3.01 -28.16 -10.00
CA GLY A 307 -2.36 -27.53 -8.85
C GLY A 307 -2.39 -28.42 -7.62
N ASN A 308 -1.48 -28.14 -6.68
CA ASN A 308 -1.46 -28.78 -5.36
C ASN A 308 -2.36 -28.04 -4.36
N SER A 309 -2.33 -26.71 -4.39
CA SER A 309 -3.14 -25.84 -3.53
C SER A 309 -4.45 -25.42 -4.19
N LEU A 310 -4.41 -25.12 -5.50
CA LEU A 310 -5.57 -24.72 -6.28
C LEU A 310 -6.13 -25.90 -7.08
N SER A 311 -7.45 -26.05 -7.07
CA SER A 311 -8.15 -26.98 -7.94
C SER A 311 -8.07 -26.53 -9.41
N PRO A 312 -8.31 -27.42 -10.38
CA PRO A 312 -8.47 -26.98 -11.76
C PRO A 312 -9.65 -26.00 -11.91
N GLY A 313 -9.46 -24.93 -12.69
CA GLY A 313 -10.49 -23.91 -12.91
C GLY A 313 -9.94 -22.50 -13.16
N ASP A 314 -10.85 -21.54 -13.30
CA ASP A 314 -10.52 -20.14 -13.55
C ASP A 314 -10.42 -19.35 -12.23
N TYR A 315 -9.34 -18.59 -12.11
CA TYR A 315 -9.03 -17.78 -10.93
C TYR A 315 -8.83 -16.31 -11.32
N PRO A 316 -9.25 -15.36 -10.48
CA PRO A 316 -9.11 -13.95 -10.79
C PRO A 316 -7.65 -13.50 -10.66
N VAL A 317 -7.26 -12.55 -11.50
CA VAL A 317 -5.91 -11.96 -11.56
C VAL A 317 -5.93 -10.54 -11.01
N SER A 318 -4.83 -10.12 -10.39
CA SER A 318 -4.60 -8.78 -9.79
C SER A 318 -5.50 -8.41 -8.60
N VAL A 319 -6.32 -9.36 -8.12
CA VAL A 319 -7.19 -9.23 -6.94
C VAL A 319 -7.03 -10.44 -6.04
N ALA A 320 -7.35 -10.29 -4.77
CA ALA A 320 -7.35 -11.37 -3.79
C ALA A 320 -8.54 -12.33 -4.02
N PHE A 321 -8.34 -13.61 -3.78
CA PHE A 321 -9.40 -14.61 -3.67
C PHE A 321 -9.10 -15.63 -2.57
N PRO A 322 -10.14 -16.21 -1.94
CA PRO A 322 -9.95 -17.00 -0.72
C PRO A 322 -9.08 -18.24 -0.94
N HIS A 323 -8.25 -18.56 0.05
CA HIS A 323 -7.54 -19.84 0.09
C HIS A 323 -8.55 -21.00 0.27
N PRO A 324 -8.44 -22.11 -0.48
CA PRO A 324 -9.46 -23.15 -0.48
C PRO A 324 -9.55 -23.99 0.80
N LYS A 325 -8.52 -23.93 1.67
CA LYS A 325 -8.40 -24.80 2.86
C LYS A 325 -8.17 -24.08 4.18
N VAL A 326 -7.70 -22.83 4.13
CA VAL A 326 -7.28 -22.10 5.32
C VAL A 326 -8.14 -20.85 5.36
N ALA A 327 -8.82 -20.65 6.49
CA ALA A 327 -9.66 -19.48 6.69
C ALA A 327 -8.78 -18.22 6.71
N ASP A 328 -9.35 -17.10 6.27
CA ASP A 328 -8.77 -15.74 6.31
C ASP A 328 -7.55 -15.51 5.39
N ASP A 329 -6.94 -16.58 4.90
CA ASP A 329 -5.87 -16.55 3.90
C ASP A 329 -6.39 -16.32 2.49
N PHE A 330 -5.54 -15.75 1.64
CA PHE A 330 -5.86 -15.57 0.25
C PHE A 330 -4.66 -15.77 -0.67
N PHE A 331 -4.98 -16.04 -1.93
CA PHE A 331 -4.03 -15.98 -3.02
C PHE A 331 -4.22 -14.69 -3.81
N HIS A 332 -3.12 -14.21 -4.38
CA HIS A 332 -3.11 -13.11 -5.33
C HIS A 332 -2.25 -13.53 -6.54
N LEU A 333 -2.86 -13.57 -7.72
CA LEU A 333 -2.17 -13.95 -8.96
C LEU A 333 -1.76 -12.70 -9.73
N VAL A 334 -0.50 -12.63 -10.14
CA VAL A 334 0.08 -11.52 -10.90
C VAL A 334 0.45 -11.99 -12.30
N ASN A 335 -0.15 -11.36 -13.32
CA ASN A 335 0.19 -11.60 -14.72
C ASN A 335 1.48 -10.87 -15.11
N LEU A 336 2.47 -11.63 -15.61
CA LEU A 336 3.77 -11.12 -16.07
C LEU A 336 3.96 -11.50 -17.56
N PRO A 337 3.18 -10.90 -18.47
CA PRO A 337 3.10 -11.32 -19.87
C PRO A 337 4.34 -10.97 -20.69
N THR A 338 5.15 -10.01 -20.24
CA THR A 338 6.35 -9.56 -20.93
C THR A 338 7.60 -9.74 -20.07
N PRO A 339 8.79 -9.91 -20.69
CA PRO A 339 10.04 -10.01 -19.93
C PRO A 339 10.25 -8.80 -19.03
N ARG A 340 9.88 -7.60 -19.51
CA ARG A 340 9.95 -6.36 -18.72
C ARG A 340 9.15 -6.44 -17.43
N ARG A 341 7.86 -6.80 -17.51
CA ARG A 341 7.00 -6.94 -16.32
C ARG A 341 7.56 -7.98 -15.35
N ARG A 342 8.07 -9.10 -15.88
CA ARG A 342 8.69 -10.15 -15.08
C ARG A 342 9.97 -9.69 -14.36
N MET A 343 10.82 -8.90 -15.03
CA MET A 343 12.02 -8.32 -14.42
C MET A 343 11.67 -7.20 -13.42
N ALA A 344 10.57 -6.48 -13.62
CA ALA A 344 10.11 -5.43 -12.72
C ALA A 344 9.50 -5.99 -11.43
N TYR A 345 8.92 -7.21 -11.47
CA TYR A 345 8.16 -7.79 -10.38
C TYR A 345 8.89 -7.82 -9.02
N PRO A 346 10.14 -8.32 -8.92
CA PRO A 346 10.85 -8.39 -7.62
C PRO A 346 11.02 -7.02 -6.95
N TYR A 347 11.17 -5.96 -7.75
CA TYR A 347 11.30 -4.61 -7.22
C TYR A 347 9.95 -4.00 -6.80
N SER A 348 8.84 -4.54 -7.32
CA SER A 348 7.49 -4.17 -6.89
C SER A 348 7.08 -4.86 -5.57
N THR A 349 7.75 -5.95 -5.20
CA THR A 349 7.50 -6.71 -3.97
C THR A 349 8.43 -6.29 -2.83
N GLU A 350 9.57 -5.65 -3.12
CA GLU A 350 10.38 -4.91 -2.12
C GLU A 350 9.64 -3.71 -1.48
N ILE A 351 8.44 -3.39 -1.97
CA ILE A 351 7.54 -2.42 -1.34
C ILE A 351 7.05 -3.00 0.00
N ASP A 352 7.06 -2.18 1.06
CA ASP A 352 6.39 -2.42 2.34
C ASP A 352 5.08 -3.23 2.17
N ASP A 353 5.05 -4.45 2.74
CA ASP A 353 3.93 -5.39 2.69
C ASP A 353 2.59 -4.69 2.94
N SER A 354 2.56 -3.71 3.85
CA SER A 354 1.36 -2.94 4.19
C SER A 354 0.84 -2.15 2.99
N LYS A 355 1.72 -1.53 2.20
CA LYS A 355 1.34 -0.78 0.99
C LYS A 355 0.90 -1.72 -0.12
N ARG A 356 1.60 -2.86 -0.27
CA ARG A 356 1.22 -3.88 -1.26
C ARG A 356 -0.16 -4.46 -0.94
N LEU A 357 -0.39 -4.81 0.33
CA LEU A 357 -1.68 -5.29 0.82
C LEU A 357 -2.79 -4.26 0.57
N ALA A 358 -2.59 -3.00 0.96
CA ALA A 358 -3.58 -1.95 0.73
C ALA A 358 -3.93 -1.79 -0.76
N ALA A 359 -2.95 -1.90 -1.66
CA ALA A 359 -3.20 -1.87 -3.10
C ALA A 359 -4.00 -3.07 -3.60
N ILE A 360 -3.70 -4.28 -3.10
CA ILE A 360 -4.45 -5.51 -3.42
C ILE A 360 -5.89 -5.42 -2.87
N SER A 361 -6.05 -5.05 -1.60
CA SER A 361 -7.35 -4.90 -0.94
C SER A 361 -8.21 -3.87 -1.67
N ARG A 362 -7.65 -2.71 -2.03
CA ARG A 362 -8.36 -1.69 -2.80
C ARG A 362 -8.89 -2.24 -4.12
N ARG A 363 -8.02 -2.81 -4.96
CA ARG A 363 -8.44 -3.37 -6.28
C ARG A 363 -9.49 -4.46 -6.13
N THR A 364 -9.33 -5.32 -5.12
CA THR A 364 -10.26 -6.42 -4.84
C THR A 364 -11.65 -5.88 -4.50
N LEU A 365 -11.72 -4.93 -3.57
CA LEU A 365 -12.97 -4.39 -3.07
C LEU A 365 -13.63 -3.43 -4.07
N GLU A 366 -12.84 -2.67 -4.84
CA GLU A 366 -13.35 -1.85 -5.96
C GLU A 366 -13.97 -2.72 -7.05
N ARG A 367 -13.38 -3.88 -7.37
CA ARG A 367 -13.97 -4.84 -8.31
C ARG A 367 -15.32 -5.36 -7.81
N VAL A 368 -15.44 -5.68 -6.52
CA VAL A 368 -16.72 -6.10 -5.90
C VAL A 368 -17.77 -4.99 -5.98
N LEU A 369 -17.39 -3.73 -5.76
CA LEU A 369 -18.31 -2.59 -5.88
C LEU A 369 -18.73 -2.31 -7.34
N ALA A 370 -17.84 -2.56 -8.30
CA ALA A 370 -18.12 -2.38 -9.73
C ALA A 370 -19.01 -3.48 -10.31
N GLU A 371 -18.99 -4.68 -9.74
CA GLU A 371 -19.82 -5.83 -10.10
C GLU A 371 -20.67 -6.25 -8.88
N PRO A 372 -21.73 -5.48 -8.54
CA PRO A 372 -22.43 -5.63 -7.28
C PRO A 372 -23.04 -7.03 -7.16
N ARG A 373 -22.53 -7.80 -6.20
CA ARG A 373 -23.01 -9.16 -5.90
C ARG A 373 -22.87 -9.44 -4.42
N LEU A 374 -23.60 -10.45 -3.95
CA LEU A 374 -23.39 -10.99 -2.62
C LEU A 374 -22.03 -11.69 -2.54
N LEU A 375 -21.23 -11.34 -1.53
CA LEU A 375 -20.05 -12.09 -1.17
C LEU A 375 -20.43 -13.49 -0.64
N SER A 376 -19.65 -14.49 -1.05
CA SER A 376 -19.68 -15.83 -0.47
C SER A 376 -19.11 -15.83 0.96
N GLU A 377 -19.37 -16.89 1.73
CA GLU A 377 -18.87 -16.97 3.10
C GLU A 377 -17.33 -16.97 3.16
N SER A 378 -16.65 -17.65 2.22
CA SER A 378 -15.18 -17.63 2.17
C SER A 378 -14.61 -16.25 1.84
N GLU A 379 -15.30 -15.47 1.01
CA GLU A 379 -14.91 -14.08 0.72
C GLU A 379 -15.14 -13.14 1.92
N LEU A 380 -16.22 -13.35 2.69
CA LEU A 380 -16.48 -12.58 3.91
C LEU A 380 -15.44 -12.85 4.99
N VAL A 381 -15.02 -14.11 5.13
CA VAL A 381 -13.94 -14.56 6.01
C VAL A 381 -12.61 -13.94 5.58
N MET A 382 -12.29 -14.02 4.29
CA MET A 382 -11.07 -13.42 3.70
C MET A 382 -10.89 -11.91 4.01
N LEU A 383 -11.96 -11.15 4.30
CA LEU A 383 -11.84 -9.73 4.67
C LEU A 383 -10.93 -9.50 5.89
N GLU A 384 -10.75 -10.50 6.76
CA GLU A 384 -9.79 -10.46 7.87
C GLU A 384 -8.34 -10.30 7.41
N GLY A 385 -7.96 -11.00 6.33
CA GLY A 385 -6.63 -10.92 5.73
C GLY A 385 -6.36 -9.64 4.95
N LEU A 386 -7.38 -8.82 4.66
CA LEU A 386 -7.25 -7.57 3.89
C LEU A 386 -6.87 -6.36 4.78
N ASP A 387 -6.49 -5.26 4.11
CA ASP A 387 -6.20 -3.99 4.77
C ASP A 387 -7.46 -3.39 5.44
N PRO A 388 -7.44 -3.08 6.75
CA PRO A 388 -8.62 -2.61 7.48
C PRO A 388 -9.18 -1.28 7.00
N ALA A 389 -8.32 -0.37 6.53
CA ALA A 389 -8.77 0.93 6.06
C ALA A 389 -9.50 0.80 4.72
N GLU A 390 -9.00 -0.05 3.82
CA GLU A 390 -9.69 -0.36 2.56
C GLU A 390 -11.00 -1.13 2.80
N VAL A 391 -11.02 -2.11 3.73
CA VAL A 391 -12.26 -2.82 4.12
C VAL A 391 -13.30 -1.86 4.70
N SER A 392 -12.88 -0.90 5.52
CA SER A 392 -13.77 0.11 6.11
C SER A 392 -14.39 1.01 5.04
N ARG A 393 -13.58 1.53 4.11
CA ARG A 393 -14.05 2.32 2.95
C ARG A 393 -15.02 1.54 2.07
N PHE A 394 -14.74 0.25 1.86
CA PHE A 394 -15.61 -0.65 1.11
C PHE A 394 -16.95 -0.86 1.80
N ALA A 395 -16.94 -1.24 3.08
CA ALA A 395 -18.13 -1.63 3.81
C ALA A 395 -19.20 -0.54 3.81
N GLY A 396 -18.80 0.72 4.06
CA GLY A 396 -19.72 1.86 4.02
C GLY A 396 -20.45 1.99 2.69
N LYS A 397 -19.76 1.80 1.57
CA LYS A 397 -20.38 1.85 0.23
C LYS A 397 -21.23 0.62 -0.05
N TYR A 398 -20.74 -0.56 0.34
CA TYR A 398 -21.36 -1.84 0.03
C TYR A 398 -22.72 -2.02 0.73
N PHE A 399 -22.86 -1.58 1.99
CA PHE A 399 -24.14 -1.66 2.73
C PHE A 399 -25.29 -0.91 2.04
N LEU A 400 -24.97 0.17 1.32
CA LEU A 400 -25.93 1.00 0.61
C LEU A 400 -26.20 0.50 -0.82
N LEU A 401 -25.34 -0.37 -1.34
CA LEU A 401 -25.37 -0.81 -2.73
C LEU A 401 -26.18 -2.09 -2.95
N ILE A 402 -26.14 -3.02 -2.01
CA ILE A 402 -26.83 -4.30 -2.11
C ILE A 402 -27.63 -4.60 -0.85
N ASP A 403 -28.61 -5.49 -0.92
CA ASP A 403 -29.38 -5.92 0.25
C ASP A 403 -28.62 -6.93 1.11
N ASP A 404 -28.88 -6.90 2.43
CA ASP A 404 -28.38 -7.91 3.35
C ASP A 404 -29.02 -9.29 3.07
N GLY A 405 -28.37 -10.36 3.51
CA GLY A 405 -28.90 -11.70 3.35
C GLY A 405 -28.25 -12.72 4.26
N SER A 406 -28.96 -13.83 4.51
CA SER A 406 -28.48 -14.92 5.36
C SER A 406 -27.32 -15.69 4.73
N ILE A 407 -26.31 -16.04 5.54
CA ILE A 407 -25.37 -17.11 5.19
C ILE A 407 -26.02 -18.49 5.36
N ALA A 408 -25.34 -19.56 4.93
CA ALA A 408 -25.87 -20.92 5.07
C ALA A 408 -26.18 -21.24 6.55
N ALA A 409 -27.28 -21.94 6.80
CA ALA A 409 -27.72 -22.25 8.16
C ALA A 409 -26.76 -23.21 8.91
N THR A 410 -25.96 -24.00 8.17
CA THR A 410 -24.98 -25.00 8.64
C THR A 410 -23.55 -24.56 8.32
N GLY A 411 -22.56 -24.96 9.14
CA GLY A 411 -21.21 -24.37 9.13
C GLY A 411 -20.66 -24.01 10.53
N PRO A 412 -19.37 -23.66 10.64
CA PRO A 412 -18.74 -23.28 11.91
C PRO A 412 -19.33 -21.97 12.45
N PRO A 413 -19.44 -21.79 13.78
CA PRO A 413 -19.82 -20.51 14.36
C PRO A 413 -18.78 -19.45 13.98
N ARG A 414 -19.26 -18.23 13.70
CA ARG A 414 -18.49 -17.01 13.47
C ARG A 414 -18.60 -16.12 14.70
N TRP A 415 -17.87 -15.00 14.70
CA TRP A 415 -18.00 -14.00 15.75
C TRP A 415 -19.44 -13.46 15.78
N GLY A 416 -20.10 -13.56 16.93
CA GLY A 416 -21.53 -13.26 17.07
C GLY A 416 -22.48 -14.38 16.64
N GLY A 417 -21.99 -15.60 16.40
CA GLY A 417 -22.79 -16.78 16.06
C GLY A 417 -22.86 -17.05 14.55
N ARG A 418 -24.05 -17.03 13.96
CA ARG A 418 -24.26 -17.15 12.49
C ARG A 418 -24.98 -15.92 11.94
N PRO A 419 -24.30 -14.75 11.92
CA PRO A 419 -24.93 -13.52 11.50
C PRO A 419 -25.25 -13.51 9.99
N SER A 420 -25.99 -12.50 9.56
CA SER A 420 -26.16 -12.20 8.13
C SER A 420 -24.81 -11.84 7.49
N ARG A 421 -24.80 -11.71 6.16
CA ARG A 421 -23.61 -11.27 5.41
C ARG A 421 -23.14 -9.90 5.89
N PHE A 422 -24.05 -8.94 6.08
CA PHE A 422 -23.67 -7.64 6.63
C PHE A 422 -23.19 -7.77 8.07
N GLY A 423 -23.81 -8.64 8.87
CA GLY A 423 -23.34 -8.92 10.21
C GLY A 423 -21.89 -9.45 10.24
N MET A 424 -21.47 -10.28 9.27
CA MET A 424 -20.06 -10.70 9.14
C MET A 424 -19.12 -9.52 8.83
N ILE A 425 -19.53 -8.59 7.96
CA ILE A 425 -18.75 -7.37 7.69
C ILE A 425 -18.70 -6.49 8.95
N CYS A 426 -19.82 -6.32 9.66
CA CYS A 426 -19.86 -5.58 10.91
C CYS A 426 -18.99 -6.21 12.01
N ALA A 427 -18.92 -7.54 12.09
CA ALA A 427 -17.99 -8.24 12.98
C ALA A 427 -16.54 -7.81 12.73
N ARG A 428 -16.13 -7.75 11.45
CA ARG A 428 -14.81 -7.24 11.07
C ARG A 428 -14.62 -5.79 11.49
N LEU A 429 -15.59 -4.92 11.17
CA LEU A 429 -15.54 -3.50 11.54
C LEU A 429 -15.46 -3.27 13.06
N ALA A 430 -16.12 -4.11 13.85
CA ALA A 430 -16.05 -4.05 15.31
C ALA A 430 -14.62 -4.32 15.81
N ILE A 431 -13.94 -5.31 15.23
CA ILE A 431 -12.57 -5.69 15.61
C ILE A 431 -11.55 -4.61 15.23
N ASP A 432 -11.53 -4.16 13.97
CA ASP A 432 -10.49 -3.22 13.49
C ASP A 432 -10.91 -2.24 12.39
N GLY A 433 -12.22 -2.03 12.23
CA GLY A 433 -12.74 -0.98 11.35
C GLY A 433 -12.21 0.42 11.70
N THR A 434 -12.16 1.30 10.71
CA THR A 434 -11.74 2.69 10.88
C THR A 434 -12.94 3.61 10.72
N LYS A 435 -12.74 4.89 11.05
CA LYS A 435 -13.73 5.95 10.84
C LYS A 435 -14.27 6.05 9.41
N ASP A 436 -13.52 5.53 8.44
CA ASP A 436 -13.90 5.58 7.02
C ASP A 436 -15.16 4.76 6.71
N ALA A 437 -15.54 3.79 7.56
CA ALA A 437 -16.78 3.04 7.41
C ALA A 437 -18.03 3.85 7.82
N MET A 438 -17.86 4.83 8.70
CA MET A 438 -18.97 5.44 9.43
C MET A 438 -19.97 6.22 8.58
N PRO A 439 -19.58 6.97 7.53
CA PRO A 439 -20.55 7.66 6.68
C PRO A 439 -21.60 6.70 6.11
N GLY A 440 -21.16 5.55 5.57
CA GLY A 440 -22.05 4.56 4.99
C GLY A 440 -22.71 3.64 6.01
N LEU A 441 -22.00 3.25 7.08
CA LEU A 441 -22.56 2.44 8.16
C LEU A 441 -23.69 3.18 8.89
N ALA A 442 -23.49 4.44 9.28
CA ALA A 442 -24.52 5.21 9.96
C ALA A 442 -25.75 5.45 9.07
N GLU A 443 -25.56 5.67 7.77
CA GLU A 443 -26.66 5.78 6.81
C GLU A 443 -27.39 4.44 6.60
N ALA A 444 -26.67 3.32 6.56
CA ALA A 444 -27.28 2.00 6.48
C ALA A 444 -28.10 1.66 7.74
N ILE A 445 -27.62 2.09 8.92
CA ILE A 445 -28.35 1.92 10.19
C ILE A 445 -29.64 2.74 10.16
N SER A 446 -29.59 4.02 9.75
CA SER A 446 -30.79 4.87 9.71
C SER A 446 -31.82 4.42 8.67
N LYS A 447 -31.38 3.70 7.65
CA LYS A 447 -32.23 3.10 6.61
C LYS A 447 -32.68 1.67 6.92
N ASP A 448 -32.40 1.15 8.13
CA ASP A 448 -32.76 -0.20 8.57
C ASP A 448 -32.34 -1.30 7.57
N ARG A 449 -31.09 -1.21 7.09
CA ARG A 449 -30.55 -2.10 6.04
C ARG A 449 -30.10 -3.47 6.55
N PHE A 450 -30.07 -3.70 7.85
CA PHE A 450 -29.49 -4.88 8.47
C PHE A 450 -30.58 -5.88 8.85
N MET A 451 -30.35 -7.17 8.58
CA MET A 451 -31.27 -8.20 9.07
C MET A 451 -31.32 -8.19 10.60
N PRO A 452 -32.50 -8.46 11.19
CA PRO A 452 -32.64 -8.52 12.64
C PRO A 452 -31.83 -9.68 13.24
N PRO A 453 -31.42 -9.58 14.52
CA PRO A 453 -30.79 -10.68 15.23
C PRO A 453 -31.65 -11.95 15.22
N THR A 454 -31.00 -13.10 15.34
CA THR A 454 -31.67 -14.41 15.44
C THR A 454 -31.16 -15.17 16.66
N VAL A 455 -31.84 -16.26 17.04
CA VAL A 455 -31.36 -17.14 18.12
C VAL A 455 -29.94 -17.66 17.87
N ARG A 456 -29.54 -17.82 16.61
CA ARG A 456 -28.19 -18.27 16.23
C ARG A 456 -27.18 -17.13 16.12
N ALA A 457 -27.64 -15.89 16.13
CA ALA A 457 -26.82 -14.68 16.07
C ALA A 457 -27.55 -13.54 16.80
N PRO A 458 -27.52 -13.52 18.14
CA PRO A 458 -28.36 -12.61 18.94
C PRO A 458 -27.83 -11.18 18.98
N TYR A 459 -26.65 -10.92 18.43
CA TYR A 459 -25.97 -9.63 18.54
C TYR A 459 -26.40 -8.65 17.44
N LYS A 460 -26.61 -7.38 17.82
CA LYS A 460 -26.79 -6.26 16.88
C LYS A 460 -25.43 -5.76 16.39
N LEU A 461 -24.79 -6.57 15.55
CA LEU A 461 -23.40 -6.37 15.12
C LEU A 461 -23.17 -5.02 14.45
N HIS A 462 -24.17 -4.46 13.75
CA HIS A 462 -24.07 -3.13 13.14
C HIS A 462 -23.94 -2.00 14.17
N LEU A 463 -24.68 -2.07 15.28
CA LEU A 463 -24.57 -1.12 16.39
C LEU A 463 -23.24 -1.29 17.13
N ILE A 464 -22.86 -2.55 17.39
CA ILE A 464 -21.59 -2.88 18.06
C ILE A 464 -20.41 -2.34 17.24
N ALA A 465 -20.41 -2.56 15.93
CA ALA A 465 -19.38 -2.02 15.03
C ALA A 465 -19.29 -0.50 15.10
N ALA A 466 -20.42 0.20 15.05
CA ALA A 466 -20.46 1.66 15.12
C ALA A 466 -19.93 2.20 16.47
N LEU A 467 -20.31 1.57 17.59
CA LEU A 467 -19.82 1.90 18.93
C LEU A 467 -18.32 1.65 19.06
N SER A 468 -17.83 0.51 18.57
CA SER A 468 -16.40 0.17 18.58
C SER A 468 -15.57 1.16 17.78
N ILE A 469 -16.03 1.57 16.59
CA ILE A 469 -15.35 2.60 15.80
C ILE A 469 -15.38 3.94 16.54
N ALA A 470 -16.53 4.36 17.07
CA ALA A 470 -16.64 5.62 17.83
C ALA A 470 -15.71 5.68 19.04
N ALA A 471 -15.48 4.54 19.72
CA ALA A 471 -14.56 4.43 20.84
C ALA A 471 -13.08 4.42 20.41
N ARG A 472 -12.75 3.70 19.32
CA ARG A 472 -11.36 3.47 18.88
C ARG A 472 -10.81 4.55 17.95
N ASP A 473 -11.58 4.96 16.95
CA ASP A 473 -11.17 5.87 15.88
C ASP A 473 -12.33 6.83 15.54
N PRO A 474 -12.53 7.89 16.36
CA PRO A 474 -13.66 8.79 16.21
C PRO A 474 -13.56 9.65 14.94
N TRP A 475 -14.71 9.84 14.27
CA TRP A 475 -14.86 10.79 13.17
C TRP A 475 -15.39 12.15 13.67
N PRO A 476 -15.36 13.22 12.85
CA PRO A 476 -15.77 14.56 13.29
C PRO A 476 -17.18 14.67 13.88
N ARG A 477 -18.10 13.75 13.53
CA ARG A 477 -19.49 13.72 14.02
C ARG A 477 -19.76 12.57 15.01
N ALA A 478 -18.71 11.92 15.53
CA ALA A 478 -18.85 10.80 16.46
C ALA A 478 -19.65 11.19 17.70
N ASP A 479 -19.33 12.33 18.32
CA ASP A 479 -20.00 12.79 19.53
C ASP A 479 -21.48 13.11 19.30
N ASP A 480 -21.83 13.74 18.18
CA ASP A 480 -23.22 14.01 17.81
C ASP A 480 -24.00 12.71 17.56
N TRP A 481 -23.37 11.72 16.93
CA TRP A 481 -23.98 10.40 16.72
C TRP A 481 -24.20 9.66 18.04
N LEU A 482 -23.17 9.59 18.89
CA LEU A 482 -23.26 8.98 20.23
C LEU A 482 -24.35 9.65 21.07
N ALA A 483 -24.42 10.98 21.05
CA ALA A 483 -25.45 11.73 21.73
C ALA A 483 -26.86 11.42 21.22
N GLY A 484 -27.02 11.26 19.90
CA GLY A 484 -28.27 10.85 19.27
C GLY A 484 -28.74 9.45 19.71
N CYS A 485 -27.83 8.60 20.17
CA CYS A 485 -28.15 7.26 20.67
C CYS A 485 -28.57 7.21 22.14
N ILE A 486 -28.31 8.25 22.95
CA ILE A 486 -28.49 8.24 24.42
C ILE A 486 -29.91 7.82 24.83
N GLU A 487 -30.92 8.26 24.08
CA GLU A 487 -32.34 7.97 24.36
C GLU A 487 -32.73 6.50 24.09
N SER A 488 -31.87 5.72 23.43
CA SER A 488 -32.16 4.34 23.09
C SER A 488 -31.97 3.38 24.28
N ASN A 489 -33.00 2.59 24.55
CA ASN A 489 -32.96 1.45 25.47
C ASN A 489 -32.77 0.11 24.76
N GLU A 490 -32.44 0.16 23.48
CA GLU A 490 -32.27 -1.03 22.66
C GLU A 490 -31.12 -1.91 23.21
N PRO A 491 -31.36 -3.21 23.47
CA PRO A 491 -30.31 -4.12 23.89
C PRO A 491 -29.36 -4.40 22.71
N LEU A 492 -28.06 -4.48 22.98
CA LEU A 492 -27.04 -4.87 21.99
C LEU A 492 -27.06 -6.38 21.70
N VAL A 493 -27.69 -7.17 22.58
CA VAL A 493 -27.84 -8.62 22.47
C VAL A 493 -29.28 -9.01 22.80
N GLU A 494 -29.94 -9.66 21.85
CA GLU A 494 -31.28 -10.23 22.02
C GLU A 494 -31.17 -11.60 22.69
N ASN A 495 -30.94 -11.62 24.01
CA ASN A 495 -30.99 -12.84 24.82
C ASN A 495 -32.41 -13.02 25.39
N GLY A 496 -33.02 -14.18 25.13
CA GLY A 496 -34.43 -14.44 25.44
C GLY A 496 -34.83 -14.46 26.92
N ASP A 497 -33.88 -14.52 27.86
CA ASP A 497 -34.19 -14.81 29.27
C ASP A 497 -33.82 -13.71 30.29
N ASP A 498 -32.97 -12.72 29.96
CA ASP A 498 -32.65 -11.61 30.88
C ASP A 498 -32.20 -10.33 30.15
N SER A 499 -33.13 -9.68 29.45
CA SER A 499 -32.88 -8.40 28.78
C SER A 499 -32.49 -7.27 29.76
N SER A 500 -32.79 -7.43 31.05
CA SER A 500 -32.59 -6.41 32.09
C SER A 500 -31.13 -6.21 32.53
N SER A 501 -30.27 -7.21 32.28
CA SER A 501 -28.84 -7.19 32.58
C SER A 501 -27.95 -6.94 31.36
N SER A 502 -28.54 -6.91 30.16
CA SER A 502 -27.83 -6.74 28.89
C SER A 502 -27.29 -5.32 28.69
N ALA A 503 -26.18 -5.20 27.93
CA ALA A 503 -25.66 -3.92 27.51
C ALA A 503 -26.64 -3.23 26.54
N GLN A 504 -26.90 -1.95 26.76
CA GLN A 504 -27.85 -1.14 26.00
C GLN A 504 -27.11 -0.15 25.09
N LEU A 505 -27.68 0.13 23.91
CA LEU A 505 -27.13 1.08 22.94
C LEU A 505 -26.90 2.46 23.58
N GLY A 506 -27.94 3.06 24.16
CA GLY A 506 -27.86 4.43 24.68
C GLY A 506 -26.91 4.57 25.87
N ALA A 507 -26.89 3.60 26.78
CA ALA A 507 -25.97 3.61 27.92
C ALA A 507 -24.52 3.41 27.50
N THR A 508 -24.26 2.51 26.54
CA THR A 508 -22.92 2.29 26.00
C THR A 508 -22.43 3.50 25.22
N ALA A 509 -23.29 4.12 24.40
CA ALA A 509 -22.97 5.36 23.69
C ALA A 509 -22.67 6.52 24.66
N ALA A 510 -23.47 6.66 25.72
CA ALA A 510 -23.26 7.63 26.78
C ALA A 510 -21.91 7.44 27.49
N ALA A 511 -21.55 6.19 27.82
CA ALA A 511 -20.29 5.88 28.46
C ALA A 511 -19.08 6.23 27.58
N ILE A 512 -19.15 5.91 26.28
CA ILE A 512 -18.11 6.29 25.30
C ILE A 512 -18.00 7.82 25.23
N LEU A 513 -19.13 8.52 25.08
CA LEU A 513 -19.15 9.98 25.03
C LEU A 513 -18.53 10.60 26.28
N LEU A 514 -18.92 10.16 27.47
CA LEU A 514 -18.38 10.66 28.73
C LEU A 514 -16.87 10.47 28.84
N ARG A 515 -16.37 9.27 28.51
CA ARG A 515 -14.93 8.97 28.56
C ARG A 515 -14.12 9.84 27.60
N ARG A 516 -14.68 10.15 26.42
CA ARG A 516 -14.05 11.04 25.44
C ARG A 516 -13.92 12.49 25.92
N HIS A 517 -14.71 12.89 26.93
CA HIS A 517 -14.64 14.19 27.59
C HIS A 517 -14.14 14.08 29.04
N ASP A 518 -13.31 13.07 29.33
CA ASP A 518 -12.67 12.86 30.64
C ASP A 518 -13.63 12.77 31.82
N ARG A 519 -14.83 12.23 31.59
CA ARG A 519 -15.84 11.95 32.63
C ARG A 519 -15.94 10.46 32.91
N LYS A 520 -16.15 10.11 34.18
CA LYS A 520 -16.32 8.71 34.60
C LYS A 520 -17.79 8.29 34.41
N PRO A 521 -18.08 7.22 33.66
CA PRO A 521 -19.47 6.75 33.45
C PRO A 521 -20.25 6.52 34.74
N THR A 522 -19.61 5.97 35.77
CA THR A 522 -20.25 5.66 37.06
C THR A 522 -20.77 6.89 37.81
N GLN A 523 -20.25 8.09 37.53
CA GLN A 523 -20.75 9.35 38.12
C GLN A 523 -22.10 9.77 37.53
N PHE A 524 -22.50 9.17 36.42
CA PHE A 524 -23.73 9.48 35.68
C PHE A 524 -24.72 8.31 35.73
N GLY A 525 -24.62 7.42 36.72
CA GLY A 525 -25.54 6.28 36.88
C GLY A 525 -25.44 5.24 35.77
N LEU A 526 -24.28 5.09 35.14
CA LEU A 526 -24.00 4.03 34.16
C LEU A 526 -23.37 2.83 34.86
N LEU A 527 -24.04 1.68 34.77
CA LEU A 527 -23.60 0.42 35.34
C LEU A 527 -22.95 -0.45 34.26
N PRO A 528 -21.75 -1.02 34.49
CA PRO A 528 -21.16 -1.97 33.56
C PRO A 528 -22.07 -3.18 33.34
N ALA A 529 -22.22 -3.58 32.09
CA ALA A 529 -22.94 -4.78 31.68
C ALA A 529 -21.94 -5.68 30.94
N ALA A 530 -21.44 -6.69 31.65
CA ALA A 530 -20.40 -7.57 31.12
C ALA A 530 -20.95 -8.45 30.00
N ASP A 531 -20.26 -8.48 28.87
CA ASP A 531 -20.59 -9.34 27.75
C ASP A 531 -19.29 -9.97 27.20
N PRO A 532 -19.21 -11.32 27.10
CA PRO A 532 -17.99 -11.99 26.64
C PRO A 532 -17.52 -11.56 25.25
N LEU A 533 -18.44 -11.24 24.33
CA LEU A 533 -18.13 -10.87 22.97
C LEU A 533 -17.67 -9.41 22.89
N LEU A 534 -18.33 -8.50 23.61
CA LEU A 534 -17.87 -7.09 23.70
C LEU A 534 -16.47 -6.99 24.35
N ASN A 535 -16.19 -7.82 25.36
CA ASN A 535 -14.89 -7.88 26.02
C ASN A 535 -13.75 -8.27 25.05
N GLN A 536 -13.99 -9.17 24.09
CA GLN A 536 -12.98 -9.59 23.11
C GLN A 536 -12.48 -8.43 22.24
N ILE A 537 -13.35 -7.46 21.96
CA ILE A 537 -13.02 -6.27 21.16
C ILE A 537 -12.73 -5.03 22.02
N LYS A 538 -12.56 -5.21 23.33
CA LYS A 538 -12.30 -4.14 24.31
C LYS A 538 -13.37 -3.04 24.29
N LEU A 539 -14.62 -3.40 24.02
CA LEU A 539 -15.76 -2.51 24.14
C LEU A 539 -16.45 -2.80 25.48
N ASP A 540 -16.47 -1.82 26.37
CA ASP A 540 -17.19 -1.95 27.64
C ASP A 540 -18.68 -1.70 27.44
N GLY A 541 -19.50 -2.71 27.68
CA GLY A 541 -20.96 -2.59 27.67
C GLY A 541 -21.50 -1.89 28.91
N TYR A 542 -22.56 -1.12 28.75
CA TYR A 542 -23.22 -0.39 29.84
C TYR A 542 -24.74 -0.48 29.79
N ARG A 543 -25.37 -0.26 30.94
CA ARG A 543 -26.81 0.00 31.09
C ARG A 543 -27.03 1.21 32.01
N PHE A 544 -28.16 1.88 31.87
CA PHE A 544 -28.55 2.93 32.82
C PHE A 544 -29.10 2.30 34.11
N ASP A 545 -28.77 2.87 35.26
CA ASP A 545 -29.38 2.55 36.57
C ASP A 545 -30.84 3.03 36.68
N GLY A 546 -31.30 3.82 35.71
CA GLY A 546 -32.68 4.26 35.59
C GLY A 546 -32.82 5.45 34.63
N ASP A 547 -34.06 5.89 34.37
CA ASP A 547 -34.33 7.00 33.45
C ASP A 547 -33.74 8.35 33.91
N THR A 548 -33.51 8.51 35.22
CA THR A 548 -32.86 9.72 35.78
C THR A 548 -31.43 9.85 35.27
N ALA A 549 -30.66 8.77 35.32
CA ALA A 549 -29.27 8.72 34.84
C ALA A 549 -29.18 9.12 33.36
N ARG A 550 -30.10 8.61 32.53
CA ARG A 550 -30.20 8.97 31.10
C ARG A 550 -30.39 10.48 30.90
N LYS A 551 -31.35 11.07 31.62
CA LYS A 551 -31.63 12.52 31.56
C LYS A 551 -30.46 13.36 32.05
N GLU A 552 -29.69 12.88 33.02
CA GLU A 552 -28.50 13.58 33.51
C GLU A 552 -27.39 13.65 32.46
N VAL A 553 -27.11 12.54 31.75
CA VAL A 553 -26.15 12.56 30.65
C VAL A 553 -26.60 13.50 29.52
N ALA A 554 -27.88 13.43 29.12
CA ALA A 554 -28.43 14.30 28.09
C ALA A 554 -28.32 15.79 28.46
N LYS A 555 -28.65 16.15 29.71
CA LYS A 555 -28.51 17.51 30.24
C LYS A 555 -27.04 17.97 30.29
N TRP A 556 -26.13 17.08 30.70
CA TRP A 556 -24.71 17.39 30.72
C TRP A 556 -24.19 17.68 29.30
N TRP A 557 -24.53 16.84 28.33
CA TRP A 557 -24.07 17.03 26.94
C TRP A 557 -24.60 18.33 26.33
N ALA A 558 -25.86 18.69 26.59
CA ALA A 558 -26.42 19.96 26.14
C ALA A 558 -25.58 21.15 26.64
N ARG A 559 -25.18 21.15 27.91
CA ARG A 559 -24.32 22.19 28.49
C ARG A 559 -22.93 22.22 27.86
N GLU A 560 -22.31 21.07 27.64
CA GLU A 560 -20.99 20.98 26.99
C GLU A 560 -21.03 21.51 25.54
N LYS A 561 -22.13 21.24 24.81
CA LYS A 561 -22.31 21.72 23.44
C LYS A 561 -22.47 23.24 23.39
N ASP A 562 -23.14 23.83 24.37
CA ASP A 562 -23.30 25.28 24.47
C ASP A 562 -21.99 25.96 24.85
N LEU A 563 -21.20 25.38 25.75
CA LEU A 563 -19.86 25.88 26.11
C LEU A 563 -18.88 25.86 24.93
N LYS A 564 -18.97 24.86 24.05
CA LYS A 564 -18.14 24.78 22.83
C LYS A 564 -18.57 25.72 21.70
N LYS A 565 -19.77 26.31 21.79
CA LYS A 565 -20.30 27.29 20.83
C LYS A 565 -20.08 28.73 21.28
N ALA A 566 -19.70 28.97 22.53
CA ALA A 566 -19.33 30.28 23.01
C ALA A 566 -17.96 30.69 22.39
N PRO A 567 -17.85 31.89 21.79
CA PRO A 567 -16.67 32.32 21.03
C PRO A 567 -15.40 32.47 21.88
#